data_AF-A0A7C5S4V5-F1
#
_entry.id   AF-A0A7C5S4V5-F1
#
_cell.length_a   1.000
_cell.length_b   1.000
_cell.length_c   1.000
_cell.angle_alpha   90.00
_cell.angle_beta   90.00
_cell.angle_gamma   90.00
#
_symmetry.space_group_name_H-M   'P 1'
#
loop_
_entity.id
_entity.type
_entity.pdbx_description
1 polymer ?
#
loop_
_entity_poly.entity_id
_entity_poly.type
_entity_poly.pdbx_seq_one_letter_code
_entity_poly.pdbx_strand_id
1 'polypeptide(L)'
;MPAKFTRNFDLRNFLAIALITGGYAMYLLPQFLKIGGFRGFCMFRSITGIPCPGCGIGRASILITQGELWEAFLTNPLSIPFAFAASAAIIWFAIDLIRKKETLLPLLTQKMKWPYFIVLLTAIAGVWGWNVVKAF
;
A
#
# COMPACT_ATOMS: atom_id res chain seq x y z
N MET A 1 1.10 -33.82 4.52
CA MET A 1 2.23 -33.54 5.44
C MET A 1 2.09 -32.12 5.95
N PRO A 2 1.85 -31.88 7.26
CA PRO A 2 1.82 -30.52 7.79
C PRO A 2 3.24 -29.94 7.77
N ALA A 3 3.40 -28.73 7.24
CA ALA A 3 4.67 -28.03 7.15
C ALA A 3 5.29 -27.88 8.56
N LYS A 4 6.56 -28.26 8.70
CA LYS A 4 7.35 -28.09 9.92
C LYS A 4 7.41 -26.60 10.26
N PHE A 5 6.79 -26.21 11.38
CA PHE A 5 6.91 -24.88 11.97
C PHE A 5 8.29 -24.75 12.64
N THR A 6 9.31 -24.42 11.85
CA THR A 6 10.62 -23.99 12.38
C THR A 6 10.65 -22.48 12.34
N ARG A 7 10.48 -21.86 13.51
CA ARG A 7 10.52 -20.41 13.69
C ARG A 7 11.94 -19.89 13.52
N ASN A 8 12.43 -19.85 12.29
CA ASN A 8 13.51 -18.95 11.88
C ASN A 8 12.83 -17.77 11.20
N PHE A 9 12.54 -16.71 11.97
CA PHE A 9 12.24 -15.42 11.36
C PHE A 9 13.53 -14.92 10.71
N ASP A 10 13.81 -15.40 9.50
CA ASP A 10 14.93 -14.92 8.73
C ASP A 10 14.78 -13.41 8.53
N LEU A 11 15.91 -12.72 8.40
CA LEU A 11 15.98 -11.27 8.21
C LEU A 11 14.98 -10.77 7.14
N ARG A 12 14.72 -11.57 6.11
CA ARG A 12 13.73 -11.31 5.05
C ARG A 12 12.30 -11.11 5.59
N ASN A 13 11.89 -11.91 6.57
CA ASN A 13 10.57 -11.85 7.16
C ASN A 13 10.44 -10.62 8.05
N PHE A 14 11.48 -10.32 8.82
CA PHE A 14 11.57 -9.06 9.59
C PHE A 14 11.51 -7.83 8.68
N LEU A 15 12.22 -7.84 7.55
CA LEU A 15 12.19 -6.75 6.57
C LEU A 15 10.81 -6.59 5.91
N ALA A 16 10.16 -7.69 5.52
CA ALA A 16 8.81 -7.65 4.96
C ALA A 16 7.80 -7.10 5.98
N ILE A 17 7.91 -7.52 7.24
CA ILE A 17 7.08 -7.02 8.34
C ILE A 17 7.33 -5.52 8.54
N ALA A 18 8.59 -5.10 8.68
CA ALA A 18 8.95 -3.70 8.88
C ALA A 18 8.53 -2.81 7.70
N LEU A 19 8.52 -3.33 6.47
CA LEU A 19 8.03 -2.60 5.30
C LEU A 19 6.50 -2.45 5.30
N ILE A 20 5.76 -3.52 5.65
CA ILE A 20 4.29 -3.48 5.70
C ILE A 20 3.83 -2.61 6.87
N THR A 21 4.34 -2.85 8.08
CA THR A 21 3.97 -2.08 9.27
C THR A 21 4.55 -0.67 9.24
N GLY A 22 5.76 -0.47 8.72
CA GLY A 22 6.38 0.84 8.53
C GLY A 22 5.68 1.67 7.45
N GLY A 23 5.32 1.07 6.31
CA GLY A 23 4.53 1.72 5.27
C GLY A 23 3.13 2.09 5.74
N TYR A 24 2.49 1.19 6.51
CA TYR A 24 1.18 1.44 7.11
C TYR A 24 1.24 2.44 8.28
N ALA A 25 2.31 2.44 9.07
CA ALA A 25 2.57 3.45 10.07
C ALA A 25 2.84 4.81 9.41
N MET A 26 3.61 4.89 8.33
CA MET A 26 3.76 6.15 7.57
C MET A 26 2.43 6.63 6.97
N TYR A 27 1.51 5.72 6.64
CA TYR A 27 0.16 6.02 6.19
C TYR A 27 -0.74 6.52 7.32
N LEU A 28 -0.68 5.89 8.51
CA LEU A 28 -1.57 6.18 9.64
C LEU A 28 -1.00 7.15 10.69
N LEU A 29 0.30 7.36 10.79
CA LEU A 29 0.91 8.18 11.84
C LEU A 29 0.65 9.70 11.62
N PRO A 30 0.72 10.25 10.39
CA PRO A 30 0.45 11.67 10.16
C PRO A 30 -0.99 12.09 10.46
N GLN A 31 -1.95 11.16 10.29
CA GLN A 31 -3.38 11.38 10.58
C GLN A 31 -3.67 11.38 12.10
N PHE A 32 -2.95 10.60 12.92
CA PHE A 32 -3.13 10.59 14.38
C PHE A 32 -2.39 11.74 15.07
N LEU A 33 -1.23 12.14 14.56
CA LEU A 33 -0.40 13.18 15.18
C LEU A 33 -0.79 14.62 14.78
N LYS A 34 -1.84 14.81 13.96
CA LYS A 34 -2.27 16.12 13.40
C LYS A 34 -1.10 16.97 12.89
N ILE A 35 -0.05 16.33 12.34
CA ILE A 35 1.13 17.04 11.85
C ILE A 35 0.74 17.69 10.52
N GLY A 36 0.29 18.94 10.59
CA GLY A 36 -0.27 19.70 9.47
C GLY A 36 0.69 19.94 8.29
N GLY A 37 1.98 19.59 8.42
CA GLY A 37 3.02 19.82 7.42
C GLY A 37 3.20 18.72 6.37
N PHE A 38 2.74 17.49 6.61
CA PHE A 38 2.83 16.39 5.62
C PHE A 38 1.62 16.32 4.68
N ARG A 39 0.87 17.43 4.56
CA ARG A 39 -0.29 17.55 3.67
C ARG A 39 0.18 17.68 2.22
N GLY A 40 0.45 16.55 1.57
CA GLY A 40 0.47 16.46 0.10
C GLY A 40 1.73 16.97 -0.61
N PHE A 41 2.83 17.22 0.11
CA PHE A 41 4.10 17.54 -0.54
C PHE A 41 4.74 16.28 -1.15
N CYS A 42 4.68 16.18 -2.47
CA CYS A 42 5.25 15.10 -3.27
C CYS A 42 6.56 15.63 -3.86
N MET A 43 7.69 15.28 -3.25
CA MET A 43 9.01 15.81 -3.65
C MET A 43 9.31 15.53 -5.13
N PHE A 44 8.86 14.38 -5.64
CA PHE A 44 8.93 14.06 -7.07
C PHE A 44 8.23 15.11 -7.93
N ARG A 45 6.97 15.45 -7.62
CA ARG A 45 6.22 16.50 -8.34
C ARG A 45 6.88 17.88 -8.17
N SER A 46 7.45 18.16 -7.00
CA SER A 46 8.15 19.43 -6.74
C SER A 46 9.39 19.61 -7.62
N ILE A 47 10.06 18.52 -7.99
CA ILE A 47 11.29 18.55 -8.80
C ILE A 47 10.96 18.42 -10.29
N THR A 48 10.08 17.50 -10.66
CA THR A 48 9.81 17.16 -12.07
C THR A 48 8.60 17.89 -12.66
N GLY A 49 7.74 18.48 -11.83
CA GLY A 49 6.43 19.00 -12.23
C GLY A 49 5.35 17.94 -12.46
N ILE A 50 5.73 16.65 -12.52
CA ILE A 50 4.84 15.55 -12.90
C ILE A 50 4.47 14.74 -11.65
N PRO A 51 3.18 14.43 -11.39
CA PRO A 51 2.81 13.53 -10.29
C PRO A 51 3.29 12.11 -10.60
N CYS A 52 3.88 11.40 -9.63
CA CYS A 52 4.13 9.96 -9.73
C CYS A 52 2.83 9.14 -9.49
N PRO A 53 2.78 7.83 -9.80
CA PRO A 53 1.56 7.02 -9.57
C PRO A 53 1.07 7.03 -8.12
N GLY A 54 1.97 7.18 -7.15
CA GLY A 54 1.64 7.27 -5.72
C GLY A 54 1.29 8.67 -5.20
N CYS A 55 1.43 9.70 -6.04
CA CYS A 55 1.22 11.09 -5.63
C CYS A 55 -0.27 11.26 -5.27
N GLY A 56 -0.56 11.76 -4.06
CA GLY A 56 -1.92 11.89 -3.54
C GLY A 56 -2.49 10.69 -2.77
N ILE A 57 -1.80 9.54 -2.73
CA ILE A 57 -2.27 8.37 -1.94
C ILE A 57 -2.52 8.78 -0.48
N GLY A 58 -1.54 9.40 0.20
CA GLY A 58 -1.70 9.78 1.61
C GLY A 58 -2.84 10.76 1.89
N ARG A 59 -3.26 11.58 0.92
CA ARG A 59 -4.45 12.44 1.05
C ARG A 59 -5.72 11.63 0.85
N ALA A 60 -5.75 10.77 -0.16
CA ALA A 60 -6.87 9.88 -0.42
C ALA A 60 -7.11 8.91 0.76
N SER A 61 -6.05 8.50 1.43
CA SER A 61 -6.08 7.73 2.67
C SER A 61 -6.89 8.38 3.78
N ILE A 62 -6.67 9.69 3.99
CA ILE A 62 -7.38 10.47 5.01
C ILE A 62 -8.87 10.51 4.65
N LEU A 63 -9.19 10.75 3.38
CA LEU A 63 -10.57 10.74 2.89
C LEU A 63 -11.24 9.37 3.10
N ILE A 64 -10.52 8.26 2.84
CA ILE A 64 -10.99 6.90 3.14
C ILE A 64 -11.31 6.75 4.64
N THR A 65 -10.44 7.23 5.54
CA THR A 65 -10.70 7.15 6.99
C THR A 65 -11.87 8.03 7.45
N GLN A 66 -12.21 9.07 6.70
CA GLN A 66 -13.34 9.95 6.94
C GLN A 66 -14.66 9.42 6.33
N GLY A 67 -14.61 8.33 5.57
CA GLY A 67 -15.75 7.79 4.83
C GLY A 67 -16.01 8.45 3.48
N GLU A 68 -15.16 9.41 3.08
CA GLU A 68 -15.23 10.14 1.80
C GLU A 68 -14.56 9.33 0.67
N LEU A 69 -15.15 8.17 0.34
CA LEU A 69 -14.58 7.24 -0.64
C LEU A 69 -14.57 7.82 -2.06
N TRP A 70 -15.54 8.65 -2.41
CA TRP A 70 -15.62 9.26 -3.74
C TRP A 70 -14.52 10.30 -3.93
N GLU A 71 -14.32 11.15 -2.95
CA GLU A 71 -13.27 12.16 -2.91
C GLU A 71 -11.89 11.50 -2.85
N ALA A 72 -11.76 10.36 -2.15
CA ALA A 72 -10.55 9.55 -2.16
C ALA A 72 -10.24 8.98 -3.56
N PHE A 73 -11.25 8.42 -4.23
CA PHE A 73 -11.13 7.92 -5.60
C PHE A 73 -10.67 9.03 -6.55
N LEU A 74 -11.33 10.19 -6.48
CA LEU A 74 -10.95 11.35 -7.28
C LEU A 74 -9.52 11.81 -6.95
N THR A 75 -9.09 11.72 -5.69
CA THR A 75 -7.75 12.15 -5.27
C THR A 75 -6.68 11.22 -5.81
N ASN A 76 -6.85 9.90 -5.68
CA ASN A 76 -6.00 8.90 -6.32
C ASN A 76 -6.75 7.55 -6.37
N PRO A 77 -7.13 7.03 -7.55
CA PRO A 77 -7.87 5.78 -7.67
C PRO A 77 -7.14 4.55 -7.10
N LEU A 78 -5.80 4.54 -7.06
CA LEU A 78 -5.01 3.44 -6.49
C LEU A 78 -5.12 3.37 -4.96
N SER A 79 -5.54 4.44 -4.30
CA SER A 79 -5.61 4.50 -2.84
C SER A 79 -6.58 3.50 -2.24
N ILE A 80 -7.73 3.29 -2.90
CA ILE A 80 -8.78 2.38 -2.44
C ILE A 80 -8.29 0.91 -2.45
N PRO A 81 -7.88 0.33 -3.60
CA PRO A 81 -7.41 -1.05 -3.62
C PRO A 81 -6.16 -1.23 -2.75
N PHE A 82 -5.29 -0.22 -2.65
CA PHE A 82 -4.14 -0.26 -1.76
C PHE A 82 -4.55 -0.32 -0.28
N ALA A 83 -5.48 0.53 0.16
CA ALA A 83 -5.98 0.54 1.53
C ALA A 83 -6.61 -0.82 1.88
N PHE A 84 -7.48 -1.36 1.03
CA PHE A 84 -8.08 -2.68 1.24
C PHE A 84 -7.04 -3.81 1.30
N ALA A 85 -6.10 -3.84 0.35
CA ALA A 85 -5.05 -4.86 0.33
C ALA A 85 -4.15 -4.79 1.57
N ALA A 86 -3.79 -3.57 2.01
CA ALA A 86 -2.98 -3.36 3.21
C ALA A 86 -3.74 -3.81 4.47
N SER A 87 -5.00 -3.40 4.63
CA SER A 87 -5.83 -3.81 5.77
C SER A 87 -6.04 -5.33 5.79
N ALA A 88 -6.33 -5.95 4.64
CA ALA A 88 -6.48 -7.40 4.53
C ALA A 88 -5.18 -8.14 4.86
N ALA A 89 -4.03 -7.64 4.39
CA ALA A 89 -2.72 -8.21 4.71
C ALA A 89 -2.43 -8.17 6.22
N ILE A 90 -2.77 -7.07 6.91
CA ILE A 90 -2.60 -6.94 8.36
C ILE A 90 -3.49 -7.93 9.11
N ILE A 91 -4.77 -8.03 8.74
CA ILE A 91 -5.72 -8.96 9.36
C ILE A 91 -5.25 -10.40 9.15
N TRP A 92 -4.86 -10.75 7.92
CA TRP A 92 -4.34 -12.08 7.60
C TRP A 92 -3.08 -12.36 8.41
N PHE A 93 -2.15 -11.41 8.47
CA PHE A 93 -0.95 -11.57 9.27
C PHE A 93 -1.26 -11.78 10.76
N ALA A 94 -2.19 -11.03 11.33
CA ALA A 94 -2.63 -11.23 12.72
C ALA A 94 -3.22 -12.63 12.93
N ILE A 95 -4.01 -13.13 11.97
CA ILE A 95 -4.55 -14.50 11.98
C ILE A 95 -3.41 -15.52 11.91
N ASP A 96 -2.41 -15.31 11.05
CA ASP A 96 -1.23 -16.17 10.92
C ASP A 96 -0.43 -16.22 12.23
N LEU A 97 -0.24 -15.07 12.91
CA LEU A 97 0.38 -14.99 14.23
C LEU A 97 -0.39 -15.79 15.28
N ILE A 98 -1.72 -15.61 15.36
CA ILE A 98 -2.58 -16.29 16.34
C ILE A 98 -2.60 -17.80 16.07
N ARG A 99 -2.70 -18.19 14.79
CA ARG A 99 -2.77 -19.60 14.36
C ARG A 99 -1.40 -20.27 14.25
N LYS A 100 -0.31 -19.53 14.48
CA LYS A 100 1.08 -19.98 14.30
C LYS A 100 1.29 -20.62 12.91
N LYS A 101 0.76 -19.97 11.88
CA LYS A 101 0.92 -20.33 10.47
C LYS A 101 1.62 -19.20 9.74
N GLU A 102 2.27 -19.52 8.63
CA GLU A 102 2.89 -18.53 7.73
C GLU A 102 2.28 -18.71 6.34
N THR A 103 1.04 -18.28 6.16
CA THR A 103 0.33 -18.43 4.87
C THR A 103 0.40 -17.17 4.00
N LEU A 104 0.44 -15.99 4.63
CA LEU A 104 0.57 -14.71 3.93
C LEU A 104 1.95 -14.55 3.26
N LEU A 105 3.02 -14.93 3.96
CA LEU A 105 4.38 -14.68 3.49
C LEU A 105 4.74 -15.52 2.23
N PRO A 106 4.42 -16.82 2.14
CA PRO A 106 4.57 -17.57 0.90
C PRO A 106 3.75 -16.98 -0.25
N LEU A 107 2.55 -16.46 0.01
CA LEU A 107 1.74 -15.79 -1.00
C LEU A 107 2.39 -14.50 -1.52
N LEU A 108 2.95 -13.67 -0.62
CA LEU A 108 3.63 -12.42 -0.99
C LEU A 108 4.95 -12.67 -1.74
N THR A 109 5.64 -13.77 -1.41
CA THR A 109 6.92 -14.14 -2.04
C THR A 109 6.74 -15.04 -3.26
N GLN A 110 5.51 -15.49 -3.52
CA GLN A 110 5.18 -16.26 -4.71
C GLN A 110 5.47 -15.41 -5.94
N LYS A 111 6.23 -15.98 -6.89
CA LYS A 111 6.45 -15.32 -8.17
C LYS A 111 5.11 -15.10 -8.86
N MET A 112 4.76 -13.84 -9.05
CA MET A 112 3.60 -13.46 -9.84
C MET A 112 3.80 -13.93 -11.27
N LYS A 113 2.78 -14.57 -11.87
CA LYS A 113 2.87 -14.97 -13.28
C LYS A 113 2.93 -13.71 -14.15
N TRP A 114 3.71 -13.79 -15.23
CA TRP A 114 3.92 -12.69 -16.16
C TRP A 114 2.64 -11.99 -16.68
N PRO A 115 1.53 -12.67 -17.01
CA PRO A 115 0.31 -11.98 -17.43
C PRO A 115 -0.29 -11.08 -16.33
N TYR A 116 -0.27 -11.51 -15.06
CA TYR A 116 -0.75 -10.69 -13.95
C TYR A 116 0.14 -9.47 -13.71
N PHE A 117 1.45 -9.61 -13.92
CA PHE A 117 2.39 -8.49 -13.86
C PHE A 117 2.07 -7.43 -14.92
N ILE A 118 1.79 -7.85 -16.17
CA ILE A 118 1.40 -6.93 -17.24
C ILE A 118 0.09 -6.22 -16.91
N VAL A 119 -0.92 -6.96 -16.43
CA VAL A 119 -2.22 -6.38 -16.04
C VAL A 119 -2.04 -5.35 -14.93
N LEU A 120 -1.22 -5.65 -13.92
CA LEU A 120 -0.95 -4.70 -12.83
C LEU A 120 -0.21 -3.45 -13.36
N LEU A 121 0.79 -3.63 -14.21
CA LEU A 121 1.58 -2.53 -14.75
C LEU A 121 0.74 -1.63 -15.67
N THR A 122 -0.12 -2.22 -16.50
CA THR A 122 -1.06 -1.47 -17.36
C THR A 122 -2.11 -0.74 -16.55
N ALA A 123 -2.65 -1.35 -15.49
CA ALA A 123 -3.57 -0.66 -14.57
C ALA A 123 -2.90 0.52 -13.87
N ILE A 124 -1.68 0.34 -13.35
CA ILE A 124 -0.90 1.41 -12.71
C ILE A 124 -0.60 2.53 -13.72
N ALA A 125 -0.20 2.19 -14.94
CA ALA A 125 0.07 3.17 -16.00
C ALA A 125 -1.20 3.94 -16.41
N GLY A 126 -2.35 3.28 -16.49
CA GLY A 126 -3.64 3.90 -16.76
C GLY A 126 -4.04 4.90 -15.67
N VAL A 127 -3.94 4.51 -14.40
CA VAL A 127 -4.23 5.42 -13.28
C VAL A 127 -3.20 6.55 -13.21
N TRP A 128 -1.94 6.28 -13.53
CA TRP A 128 -0.92 7.33 -13.60
C TRP A 128 -1.24 8.36 -14.68
N GLY A 129 -1.61 7.91 -15.89
CA GLY A 129 -2.05 8.79 -16.97
C GLY A 129 -3.24 9.66 -16.56
N TRP A 130 -4.24 9.07 -15.88
CA TRP A 130 -5.36 9.83 -15.30
C TRP A 130 -4.89 10.91 -14.31
N ASN A 131 -4.00 10.55 -13.39
CA ASN A 131 -3.46 11.50 -12.40
C ASN A 131 -2.65 12.63 -13.06
N VAL A 132 -1.95 12.35 -14.16
CA VAL A 132 -1.23 13.36 -14.94
C VAL A 132 -2.22 14.31 -15.61
N VAL A 133 -3.22 13.80 -16.33
CA VAL A 133 -4.24 14.63 -17.01
C VAL A 133 -4.99 15.52 -16.02
N LYS A 134 -5.33 15.01 -14.84
CA LYS A 134 -6.01 15.80 -13.79
C LYS A 134 -5.11 16.88 -13.16
N ALA A 135 -3.79 16.72 -13.23
CA ALA A 135 -2.83 17.62 -12.59
C ALA A 135 -2.48 18.86 -13.44
N PHE A 136 -2.84 18.86 -14.73
CA PHE A 136 -2.76 19.99 -15.65
C PHE A 136 -4.15 20.63 -15.82
#